data_AF-A0AAN6WKP4-F1
#
_entry.id   AF-A0AAN6WKP4-F1
#
_cell.length_a   1.000
_cell.length_b   1.000
_cell.length_c   1.000
_cell.angle_alpha   90.00
_cell.angle_beta   90.00
_cell.angle_gamma   90.00
#
_symmetry.space_group_name_H-M   'P 1'
#
loop_
_entity.id
_entity.type
_entity.pdbx_description
1 polymer ?
#
loop_
_entity_poly.entity_id
_entity_poly.type
_entity_poly.pdbx_seq_one_letter_code
_entity_poly.pdbx_strand_id
1 'polypeptide(L)'
;MCESPQPPTPVVGTSEVEPTTLSSIAASLSAGQKSRLQSVADGLLTIYQTLIRMGFLHHSWLFSGPHDDAISPLVPMFLKNDIDPRIIYLYSILPYIRHHRDNSSQPLFFQGSEFFELRYIDEGALQQSRQPFYSEDPQDKLRPWMTCLATLGNHGTIMVYDAKRHTVGLHDQESTGSEASTDHWFMPQDRSGDEMVEDEQEEMSGDDDDDEVENNWDQSPARPARAVLRDINTWFETLLECPSGGSTWILDYSSFNELHMSDLLRKHGWPSPKFDRDAFLVDAIRAEAACRAKDNAEQTLRTHAERKSGMEYWRNEVGKQRKAADEATTTEDEKWTAKWNLFQAERNLRVFERDVENAKEELERKCPGGVCQLPEELPLWELRELRKHAPPEVKDDGEEERNQPPSDRIMTLEEEKDALYRRAYEASKADAARLCPGRNHPTGYENDDGIRWARSHADILREMAPRLVTAETEVTDTKEWLRQLPGSIDLPKTRELVQSWLDHHVLSAKDWAEQKEALELVIAGEKPAGYFTEVRVAQFKKKEELREIAREKEKRKWEEEQQKMEQEKRQKVAEESAA
;
A
#
# COMPACT_ATOMS: atom_id res chain seq x y z
N MET A 1 79.03 47.51 -15.00
CA MET A 1 79.22 46.05 -14.86
C MET A 1 77.89 45.51 -14.37
N CYS A 2 77.16 44.85 -15.27
CA CYS A 2 75.82 44.35 -15.01
C CYS A 2 75.90 43.03 -14.24
N GLU A 3 75.25 42.97 -13.09
CA GLU A 3 75.02 41.74 -12.35
C GLU A 3 73.88 40.96 -13.00
N SER A 4 74.16 39.70 -13.36
CA SER A 4 73.21 38.78 -13.96
C SER A 4 72.15 38.33 -12.94
N PRO A 5 70.87 38.20 -13.32
CA PRO A 5 69.83 37.73 -12.44
C PRO A 5 69.93 36.21 -12.22
N GLN A 6 69.74 35.77 -10.98
CA GLN A 6 69.65 34.35 -10.63
C GLN A 6 68.37 33.71 -11.20
N PRO A 7 68.41 32.43 -11.60
CA PRO A 7 67.25 31.72 -12.10
C PRO A 7 66.26 31.39 -10.96
N PRO A 8 64.94 31.35 -11.25
CA PRO A 8 63.93 30.98 -10.27
C PRO A 8 64.05 29.50 -9.89
N THR A 9 63.87 29.22 -8.61
CA THR A 9 63.75 27.88 -8.03
C THR A 9 62.55 27.13 -8.62
N PRO A 10 62.66 25.80 -8.82
CA PRO A 10 61.59 25.01 -9.40
C PRO A 10 60.40 24.93 -8.44
N VAL A 11 59.22 25.22 -8.96
CA VAL A 11 57.93 25.02 -8.29
C VAL A 11 57.78 23.53 -8.00
N VAL A 12 57.59 23.21 -6.73
CA VAL A 12 57.29 21.87 -6.21
C VAL A 12 56.08 21.31 -6.96
N GLY A 13 56.27 20.17 -7.61
CA GLY A 13 55.23 19.48 -8.36
C GLY A 13 54.04 19.14 -7.46
N THR A 14 52.85 19.54 -7.89
CA THR A 14 51.60 18.94 -7.45
C THR A 14 51.66 17.46 -7.81
N SER A 15 51.92 16.61 -6.81
CA SER A 15 51.69 15.18 -6.90
C SER A 15 50.23 14.98 -7.29
N GLU A 16 49.96 14.63 -8.55
CA GLU A 16 48.68 14.08 -8.95
C GLU A 16 48.45 12.85 -8.08
N VAL A 17 47.60 12.99 -7.06
CA VAL A 17 47.16 11.86 -6.24
C VAL A 17 46.34 10.99 -7.19
N GLU A 18 46.87 9.82 -7.57
CA GLU A 18 46.14 8.88 -8.39
C GLU A 18 44.75 8.65 -7.78
N PRO A 19 43.68 8.67 -8.60
CA PRO A 19 42.32 8.49 -8.09
C PRO A 19 42.23 7.14 -7.37
N THR A 20 41.77 7.17 -6.12
CA THR A 20 41.61 5.96 -5.31
C THR A 20 40.61 5.03 -6.01
N THR A 21 41.07 3.83 -6.38
CA THR A 21 40.26 2.82 -7.07
C THR A 21 39.73 1.76 -6.08
N LEU A 22 38.70 1.01 -6.49
CA LEU A 22 38.20 -0.13 -5.72
C LEU A 22 39.29 -1.19 -5.46
N SER A 23 40.18 -1.40 -6.43
CA SER A 23 41.34 -2.30 -6.28
C SER A 23 42.31 -1.79 -5.20
N SER A 24 42.58 -0.49 -5.16
CA SER A 24 43.40 0.13 -4.10
C SER A 24 42.75 0.00 -2.71
N ILE A 25 41.43 0.25 -2.61
CA ILE A 25 40.65 0.04 -1.39
C ILE A 25 40.76 -1.42 -0.94
N ALA A 26 40.51 -2.38 -1.83
CA ALA A 26 40.63 -3.79 -1.50
C ALA A 26 42.06 -4.15 -1.08
N ALA A 27 43.10 -3.63 -1.73
CA ALA A 27 44.50 -3.86 -1.37
C ALA A 27 44.86 -3.31 0.03
N SER A 28 44.20 -2.23 0.47
CA SER A 28 44.42 -1.63 1.79
C SER A 28 43.90 -2.48 2.96
N LEU A 29 42.97 -3.41 2.70
CA LEU A 29 42.37 -4.25 3.73
C LEU A 29 43.23 -5.49 4.01
N SER A 30 43.42 -5.79 5.30
CA SER A 30 44.05 -7.03 5.75
C SER A 30 43.24 -8.27 5.35
N ALA A 31 43.91 -9.42 5.23
CA ALA A 31 43.24 -10.70 4.95
C ALA A 31 42.15 -11.04 5.98
N GLY A 32 42.37 -10.72 7.26
CA GLY A 32 41.38 -10.90 8.32
C GLY A 32 40.15 -9.98 8.18
N GLN A 33 40.33 -8.73 7.74
CA GLN A 33 39.20 -7.86 7.42
C GLN A 33 38.38 -8.42 6.25
N LYS A 34 39.05 -8.82 5.16
CA LYS A 34 38.38 -9.41 3.98
C LYS A 34 37.61 -10.67 4.34
N SER A 35 38.21 -11.57 5.11
CA SER A 35 37.56 -12.81 5.56
C SER A 35 36.32 -12.55 6.42
N ARG A 36 36.35 -11.56 7.32
CA ARG A 36 35.18 -11.15 8.10
C ARG A 36 34.06 -10.63 7.20
N LEU A 37 34.39 -9.74 6.26
CA LEU A 37 33.40 -9.16 5.32
C LEU A 37 32.82 -10.23 4.38
N GLN A 38 33.65 -11.17 3.92
CA GLN A 38 33.21 -12.32 3.13
C GLN A 38 32.21 -13.17 3.92
N SER A 39 32.43 -13.40 5.22
CA SER A 39 31.48 -14.17 6.03
C SER A 39 30.09 -13.52 6.16
N VAL A 40 30.01 -12.19 6.05
CA VAL A 40 28.72 -11.46 6.01
C VAL A 40 28.05 -11.68 4.65
N ALA A 41 28.80 -11.52 3.55
CA ALA A 41 28.29 -11.76 2.20
C ALA A 41 27.81 -13.21 2.01
N ASP A 42 28.58 -14.20 2.50
CA ASP A 42 28.22 -15.62 2.44
C ASP A 42 26.97 -15.93 3.28
N GLY A 43 26.83 -15.28 4.45
CA GLY A 43 25.65 -15.42 5.31
C GLY A 43 24.38 -14.92 4.63
N LEU A 44 24.42 -13.71 4.06
CA LEU A 44 23.29 -13.16 3.29
C LEU A 44 22.99 -14.00 2.04
N LEU A 45 24.02 -14.47 1.33
CA LEU A 45 23.84 -15.32 0.15
C LEU A 45 23.11 -16.61 0.53
N THR A 46 23.48 -17.21 1.66
CA THR A 46 22.82 -18.41 2.19
C THR A 46 21.34 -18.15 2.48
N ILE A 47 21.02 -17.04 3.15
CA ILE A 47 19.62 -16.66 3.43
C ILE A 47 18.84 -16.47 2.13
N TYR A 48 19.37 -15.73 1.15
CA TYR A 48 18.68 -15.50 -0.12
C TYR A 48 18.48 -16.80 -0.92
N GLN A 49 19.46 -17.71 -0.90
CA GLN A 49 19.31 -19.04 -1.50
C GLN A 49 18.25 -19.87 -0.79
N THR A 50 18.14 -19.78 0.53
CA THR A 50 17.06 -20.41 1.30
C THR A 50 15.69 -19.85 0.88
N LEU A 51 15.54 -18.53 0.73
CA LEU A 51 14.30 -17.91 0.27
C LEU A 51 13.92 -18.32 -1.17
N ILE A 52 14.90 -18.48 -2.07
CA ILE A 52 14.68 -19.04 -3.41
C ILE A 52 14.20 -20.49 -3.31
N ARG A 53 14.84 -21.30 -2.47
CA ARG A 53 14.49 -22.71 -2.25
C ARG A 53 13.09 -22.85 -1.70
N MET A 54 12.68 -21.97 -0.79
CA MET A 54 11.31 -21.88 -0.26
C MET A 54 10.28 -21.38 -1.29
N GLY A 55 10.72 -20.72 -2.38
CA GLY A 55 9.85 -20.21 -3.44
C GLY A 55 9.45 -18.74 -3.34
N PHE A 56 9.92 -18.00 -2.32
CA PHE A 56 9.57 -16.59 -2.11
C PHE A 56 10.32 -15.64 -3.04
N LEU A 57 11.55 -16.01 -3.43
CA LEU A 57 12.34 -15.29 -4.42
C LEU A 57 12.48 -16.10 -5.70
N HIS A 58 12.45 -15.41 -6.84
CA HIS A 58 12.80 -16.03 -8.11
C HIS A 58 14.33 -16.12 -8.24
N HIS A 59 14.84 -17.24 -8.74
CA HIS A 59 16.29 -17.48 -8.78
C HIS A 59 17.04 -16.48 -9.66
N SER A 60 16.40 -15.98 -10.74
CA SER A 60 17.01 -14.99 -11.64
C SER A 60 17.16 -13.60 -11.02
N TRP A 61 16.57 -13.36 -9.85
CA TRP A 61 16.69 -12.09 -9.14
C TRP A 61 17.95 -12.03 -8.27
N LEU A 62 18.55 -13.17 -7.92
CA LEU A 62 19.73 -13.22 -7.09
C LEU A 62 21.00 -13.07 -7.92
N PHE A 63 21.78 -12.04 -7.59
CA PHE A 63 23.09 -11.80 -8.16
C PHE A 63 24.14 -11.93 -7.06
N SER A 64 25.06 -12.87 -7.24
CA SER A 64 26.20 -13.07 -6.35
C SER A 64 27.35 -12.12 -6.70
N GLY A 65 28.07 -11.64 -5.69
CA GLY A 65 29.30 -10.87 -5.88
C GLY A 65 30.45 -11.69 -6.51
N PRO A 66 31.54 -11.03 -6.92
CA PRO A 66 31.78 -9.59 -6.81
C PRO A 66 31.10 -8.74 -7.91
N HIS A 67 31.00 -7.43 -7.67
CA HIS A 67 30.30 -6.44 -8.48
C HIS A 67 31.18 -5.23 -8.83
N ASP A 68 32.45 -5.48 -9.08
CA ASP A 68 33.47 -4.44 -9.22
C ASP A 68 33.12 -3.39 -10.29
N ASP A 69 32.55 -3.80 -11.42
CA ASP A 69 32.15 -2.91 -12.51
C ASP A 69 31.04 -1.93 -12.11
N ALA A 70 30.12 -2.35 -11.24
CA ALA A 70 29.00 -1.52 -10.77
C ALA A 70 29.43 -0.58 -9.63
N ILE A 71 30.37 -1.00 -8.79
CA ILE A 71 30.81 -0.24 -7.61
C ILE A 71 31.94 0.73 -7.93
N SER A 72 32.84 0.39 -8.86
CA SER A 72 34.00 1.23 -9.20
C SER A 72 33.63 2.67 -9.58
N PRO A 73 32.58 2.94 -10.38
CA PRO A 73 32.16 4.31 -10.70
C PRO A 73 31.64 5.10 -9.49
N LEU A 74 31.19 4.42 -8.43
CA LEU A 74 30.61 5.02 -7.23
C LEU A 74 31.66 5.33 -6.14
N VAL A 75 32.89 4.79 -6.26
CA VAL A 75 33.97 5.00 -5.29
C VAL A 75 34.23 6.48 -4.98
N PRO A 76 34.34 7.40 -5.97
CA PRO A 76 34.54 8.81 -5.66
C PRO A 76 33.42 9.42 -4.79
N MET A 77 32.17 9.03 -5.03
CA MET A 77 31.01 9.47 -4.24
C MET A 77 31.05 8.90 -2.82
N PHE A 78 31.41 7.62 -2.67
CA PHE A 78 31.56 7.00 -1.35
C PHE A 78 32.66 7.67 -0.52
N LEU A 79 33.81 7.96 -1.13
CA LEU A 79 34.90 8.67 -0.44
C LEU A 79 34.51 10.11 -0.08
N LYS A 80 33.80 10.82 -0.96
CA LYS A 80 33.26 12.16 -0.69
C LYS A 80 32.30 12.17 0.51
N ASN A 81 31.52 11.11 0.68
CA ASN A 81 30.56 10.96 1.78
C ASN A 81 31.16 10.24 3.01
N ASP A 82 32.48 10.12 3.09
CA ASP A 82 33.21 9.50 4.20
C ASP A 82 32.68 8.09 4.52
N ILE A 83 32.54 7.24 3.50
CA ILE A 83 32.22 5.82 3.69
C ILE A 83 33.52 5.05 3.90
N ASP A 84 33.56 4.23 4.95
CA ASP A 84 34.75 3.48 5.33
C ASP A 84 35.16 2.48 4.21
N PRO A 85 36.47 2.33 3.91
CA PRO A 85 36.96 1.38 2.90
C PRO A 85 36.46 -0.06 3.08
N ARG A 86 36.18 -0.51 4.31
CA ARG A 86 35.59 -1.83 4.60
C ARG A 86 34.16 -1.93 4.09
N ILE A 87 33.38 -0.86 4.21
CA ILE A 87 31.99 -0.80 3.74
C ILE A 87 31.96 -0.72 2.22
N ILE A 88 32.83 0.09 1.61
CA ILE A 88 32.97 0.16 0.14
C ILE A 88 33.33 -1.22 -0.43
N TYR A 89 34.28 -1.93 0.18
CA TYR A 89 34.63 -3.30 -0.23
C TYR A 89 33.47 -4.28 0.01
N LEU A 90 32.74 -4.15 1.12
CA LEU A 90 31.57 -4.98 1.39
C LEU A 90 30.51 -4.83 0.29
N TYR A 91 30.21 -3.60 -0.15
CA TYR A 91 29.26 -3.36 -1.25
C TYR A 91 29.67 -4.04 -2.56
N SER A 92 30.97 -4.26 -2.80
CA SER A 92 31.42 -4.98 -4.00
C SER A 92 31.21 -6.48 -3.92
N ILE A 93 31.07 -7.07 -2.73
CA ILE A 93 30.91 -8.53 -2.58
C ILE A 93 29.52 -8.96 -2.09
N LEU A 94 28.70 -8.03 -1.60
CA LEU A 94 27.36 -8.35 -1.10
C LEU A 94 26.46 -8.90 -2.22
N PRO A 95 25.80 -10.05 -1.99
CA PRO A 95 24.75 -10.52 -2.87
C PRO A 95 23.54 -9.59 -2.82
N TYR A 96 22.72 -9.62 -3.85
CA TYR A 96 21.53 -8.78 -3.91
C TYR A 96 20.40 -9.34 -4.73
N ILE A 97 19.22 -8.77 -4.51
CA ILE A 97 17.99 -9.11 -5.21
C ILE A 97 17.60 -7.97 -6.13
N ARG A 98 17.71 -8.21 -7.44
CA ARG A 98 17.20 -7.30 -8.46
C ARG A 98 15.80 -7.72 -8.87
N HIS A 99 14.79 -7.04 -8.35
CA HIS A 99 13.41 -7.21 -8.79
C HIS A 99 13.10 -6.31 -10.00
N HIS A 100 12.09 -6.66 -10.79
CA HIS A 100 11.61 -5.80 -11.87
C HIS A 100 10.87 -4.59 -11.27
N ARG A 101 11.38 -3.37 -11.51
CA ARG A 101 10.76 -2.10 -11.05
C ARG A 101 9.32 -1.93 -11.52
N ASP A 102 8.90 -2.64 -12.56
CA ASP A 102 7.55 -2.57 -13.11
C ASP A 102 6.50 -3.30 -12.26
N ASN A 103 6.93 -4.13 -11.30
CA ASN A 103 6.02 -4.68 -10.29
C ASN A 103 5.86 -3.67 -9.16
N SER A 104 4.63 -3.20 -8.95
CA SER A 104 4.26 -2.20 -7.94
C SER A 104 4.45 -2.64 -6.49
N SER A 105 4.92 -3.86 -6.25
CA SER A 105 5.17 -4.41 -4.92
C SER A 105 6.52 -5.13 -4.90
N GLN A 106 7.44 -4.60 -4.08
CA GLN A 106 8.72 -5.26 -3.83
C GLN A 106 8.51 -6.41 -2.84
N PRO A 107 9.22 -7.54 -3.00
CA PRO A 107 9.26 -8.55 -1.97
C PRO A 107 9.89 -7.96 -0.71
N LEU A 108 9.25 -8.16 0.44
CA LEU A 108 9.87 -7.89 1.72
C LEU A 108 10.80 -9.05 2.08
N PHE A 109 11.77 -8.75 2.94
CA PHE A 109 12.84 -9.65 3.30
C PHE A 109 12.60 -10.30 4.67
N PHE A 110 13.04 -9.65 5.75
CA PHE A 110 13.03 -10.19 7.11
C PHE A 110 12.21 -9.26 8.01
N GLN A 111 11.15 -9.79 8.67
CA GLN A 111 10.29 -9.02 9.57
C GLN A 111 9.84 -7.67 8.95
N GLY A 112 9.31 -7.71 7.72
CA GLY A 112 8.82 -6.52 7.02
C GLY A 112 9.89 -5.59 6.42
N SER A 113 11.17 -5.91 6.56
CA SER A 113 12.28 -5.14 5.98
C SER A 113 12.33 -5.23 4.45
N GLU A 114 13.03 -4.29 3.82
CA GLU A 114 13.30 -4.31 2.38
C GLU A 114 14.72 -4.81 2.08
N PHE A 115 14.89 -5.40 0.89
CA PHE A 115 16.21 -5.79 0.40
C PHE A 115 17.07 -4.56 0.12
N PHE A 116 18.29 -4.56 0.64
CA PHE A 116 19.22 -3.46 0.45
C PHE A 116 19.91 -3.50 -0.92
N GLU A 117 19.81 -2.40 -1.69
CA GLU A 117 20.42 -2.25 -3.01
C GLU A 117 21.06 -0.88 -3.20
N LEU A 118 22.40 -0.83 -3.36
CA LEU A 118 23.16 0.42 -3.46
C LEU A 118 23.75 0.72 -4.84
N ARG A 119 23.70 -0.20 -5.82
CA ARG A 119 24.36 0.00 -7.13
C ARG A 119 23.65 1.00 -8.04
N TYR A 120 22.43 1.42 -7.69
CA TYR A 120 21.61 2.34 -8.48
C TYR A 120 21.26 3.62 -7.71
N ILE A 121 22.02 3.95 -6.67
CA ILE A 121 21.77 5.13 -5.85
C ILE A 121 22.51 6.35 -6.40
N ASP A 122 21.87 7.50 -6.30
CA ASP A 122 22.55 8.78 -6.37
C ASP A 122 23.08 9.20 -4.99
N GLU A 123 23.72 10.36 -4.92
CA GLU A 123 24.28 10.91 -3.68
C GLU A 123 23.20 11.16 -2.61
N GLY A 124 22.00 11.55 -3.00
CA GLY A 124 20.88 11.78 -2.08
C GLY A 124 20.39 10.47 -1.46
N ALA A 125 20.20 9.44 -2.29
CA ALA A 125 19.82 8.11 -1.82
C ALA A 125 20.89 7.47 -0.94
N LEU A 126 22.19 7.69 -1.23
CA LEU A 126 23.27 7.27 -0.32
C LEU A 126 23.14 7.96 1.06
N GLN A 127 22.90 9.27 1.09
CA GLN A 127 22.73 10.00 2.35
C GLN A 127 21.51 9.51 3.14
N GLN A 128 20.39 9.28 2.44
CA GLN A 128 19.17 8.73 3.05
C GLN A 128 19.38 7.32 3.59
N SER A 129 20.15 6.46 2.90
CA SER A 129 20.47 5.11 3.39
C SER A 129 21.27 5.10 4.70
N ARG A 130 21.89 6.23 5.06
CA ARG A 130 22.58 6.43 6.34
C ARG A 130 21.67 6.95 7.45
N GLN A 131 20.41 7.23 7.14
CA GLN A 131 19.36 7.65 8.08
C GLN A 131 18.24 6.62 7.99
N PRO A 132 18.43 5.42 8.56
CA PRO A 132 17.55 4.30 8.29
C PRO A 132 16.12 4.50 8.84
N PHE A 133 15.93 5.42 9.80
CA PHE A 133 14.62 5.83 10.30
C PHE A 133 14.04 7.08 9.61
N TYR A 134 14.68 7.58 8.54
CA TYR A 134 14.33 8.86 7.89
C TYR A 134 14.30 10.06 8.85
N SER A 135 15.03 9.95 9.96
CA SER A 135 15.18 10.98 10.98
C SER A 135 16.23 12.01 10.55
N GLU A 136 15.93 13.29 10.80
CA GLU A 136 16.90 14.38 10.64
C GLU A 136 17.87 14.45 11.83
N ASP A 137 17.64 13.68 12.90
CA ASP A 137 18.49 13.66 14.09
C ASP A 137 19.90 13.11 13.76
N PRO A 138 20.97 13.89 14.02
CA PRO A 138 22.34 13.41 13.88
C PRO A 138 22.67 12.15 14.70
N GLN A 139 21.97 11.91 15.82
CA GLN A 139 22.13 10.72 16.67
C GLN A 139 21.68 9.44 15.96
N ASP A 140 20.70 9.53 15.06
CA ASP A 140 20.16 8.41 14.28
C ASP A 140 20.95 8.14 13.00
N LYS A 141 21.97 8.94 12.70
CA LYS A 141 22.80 8.76 11.50
C LYS A 141 23.81 7.63 11.70
N LEU A 142 23.85 6.68 10.76
CA LEU A 142 24.86 5.62 10.74
C LEU A 142 26.28 6.18 10.62
N ARG A 143 27.18 5.64 11.43
CA ARG A 143 28.61 5.95 11.39
C ARG A 143 29.23 5.53 10.04
N PRO A 144 30.33 6.15 9.57
CA PRO A 144 31.06 5.79 8.35
C PRO A 144 31.36 4.30 8.12
N TRP A 145 31.57 3.56 9.22
CA TRP A 145 31.90 2.14 9.24
C TRP A 145 30.70 1.21 9.47
N MET A 146 29.49 1.76 9.44
CA MET A 146 28.23 1.03 9.56
C MET A 146 27.46 1.10 8.24
N THR A 147 26.64 0.09 7.98
CA THR A 147 25.72 0.08 6.83
C THR A 147 24.51 -0.80 7.10
N CYS A 148 23.40 -0.51 6.44
CA CYS A 148 22.27 -1.43 6.41
C CYS A 148 22.61 -2.68 5.57
N LEU A 149 22.12 -3.82 6.01
CA LEU A 149 22.03 -5.06 5.23
C LEU A 149 20.59 -5.33 4.77
N ALA A 150 19.61 -4.73 5.45
CA ALA A 150 18.21 -4.64 5.08
C ALA A 150 17.69 -3.26 5.51
N THR A 151 16.89 -2.60 4.67
CA THR A 151 16.35 -1.26 4.93
C THR A 151 14.98 -1.31 5.54
N LEU A 152 14.58 -0.18 6.12
CA LEU A 152 13.26 0.01 6.65
C LEU A 152 12.22 -0.07 5.54
N GLY A 153 11.32 -1.06 5.61
CA GLY A 153 10.11 -1.10 4.80
C GLY A 153 8.98 -0.28 5.45
N ASN A 154 7.73 -0.54 5.08
CA ASN A 154 6.58 0.05 5.75
C ASN A 154 6.33 -0.66 7.11
N HIS A 155 6.93 -0.14 8.19
CA HIS A 155 6.86 -0.68 9.57
C HIS A 155 7.61 -2.02 9.77
N GLY A 156 8.90 -2.08 9.42
CA GLY A 156 9.70 -3.31 9.47
C GLY A 156 11.00 -3.21 10.27
N THR A 157 11.72 -4.34 10.35
CA THR A 157 13.03 -4.41 10.99
C THR A 157 14.14 -3.79 10.13
N ILE A 158 15.10 -3.11 10.75
CA ILE A 158 16.32 -2.64 10.10
C ILE A 158 17.45 -3.55 10.55
N MET A 159 18.24 -4.05 9.60
CA MET A 159 19.42 -4.85 9.89
C MET A 159 20.67 -4.02 9.64
N VAL A 160 21.40 -3.66 10.70
CA VAL A 160 22.59 -2.78 10.60
C VAL A 160 23.86 -3.58 10.91
N TYR A 161 24.86 -3.48 10.05
CA TYR A 161 26.18 -4.09 10.22
C TYR A 161 27.23 -3.04 10.62
N ASP A 162 27.97 -3.33 11.69
CA ASP A 162 29.15 -2.56 12.13
C ASP A 162 30.45 -3.28 11.72
N ALA A 163 31.22 -2.68 10.81
CA ALA A 163 32.48 -3.25 10.33
C ALA A 163 33.69 -3.10 11.29
N LYS A 164 33.61 -2.26 12.34
CA LYS A 164 34.60 -2.19 13.42
C LYS A 164 34.40 -3.34 14.40
N ARG A 165 33.17 -3.51 14.89
CA ARG A 165 32.81 -4.54 15.87
C ARG A 165 32.57 -5.92 15.25
N HIS A 166 32.29 -5.96 13.94
CA HIS A 166 31.88 -7.15 13.21
C HIS A 166 30.60 -7.77 13.82
N THR A 167 29.63 -6.90 14.07
CA THR A 167 28.34 -7.24 14.69
C THR A 167 27.19 -6.78 13.80
N VAL A 168 26.04 -7.43 13.95
CA VAL A 168 24.78 -7.04 13.34
C VAL A 168 23.77 -6.74 14.44
N GLY A 169 23.06 -5.61 14.32
CA GLY A 169 21.90 -5.25 15.12
C GLY A 169 20.61 -5.41 14.30
N LEU A 170 19.53 -5.82 14.96
CA LEU A 170 18.17 -5.90 14.41
C LEU A 170 17.30 -4.93 15.23
N HIS A 171 16.69 -3.96 14.55
CA HIS A 171 16.02 -2.82 15.17
C HIS A 171 14.62 -2.65 14.62
N ASP A 172 13.64 -2.43 15.48
CA ASP A 172 12.29 -2.06 15.08
C ASP A 172 12.18 -0.56 14.81
N GLN A 173 11.23 -0.14 13.96
CA GLN A 173 10.88 1.26 13.77
C GLN A 173 10.02 1.79 14.92
N GLU A 174 9.13 0.97 15.47
CA GLU A 174 8.11 1.42 16.43
C GLU A 174 8.60 1.44 17.88
N SER A 175 9.72 0.76 18.13
CA SER A 175 10.34 0.71 19.45
C SER A 175 11.53 1.68 19.46
N THR A 176 11.49 2.75 20.25
CA THR A 176 12.66 3.62 20.48
C THR A 176 13.38 3.19 21.76
N GLY A 177 14.70 2.96 21.70
CA GLY A 177 15.55 2.70 22.87
C GLY A 177 16.25 1.34 22.90
N SER A 178 16.90 1.01 24.02
CA SER A 178 17.65 -0.25 24.21
C SER A 178 16.77 -1.51 24.27
N GLU A 179 15.45 -1.35 24.40
CA GLU A 179 14.43 -2.40 24.35
C GLU A 179 13.94 -2.70 22.91
N ALA A 180 14.44 -1.98 21.91
CA ALA A 180 13.92 -1.99 20.54
C ALA A 180 14.43 -3.13 19.62
N SER A 181 15.09 -4.15 20.16
CA SER A 181 15.61 -5.22 19.32
C SER A 181 14.52 -6.22 18.93
N THR A 182 14.36 -6.44 17.63
CA THR A 182 13.50 -7.50 17.07
C THR A 182 14.18 -8.87 16.99
N ASP A 183 15.42 -8.97 17.49
CA ASP A 183 16.15 -10.22 17.55
C ASP A 183 15.50 -11.16 18.58
N HIS A 184 15.04 -12.33 18.11
CA HIS A 184 14.48 -13.39 18.97
C HIS A 184 15.42 -13.81 20.11
N TRP A 185 16.72 -13.55 20.01
CA TRP A 185 17.67 -13.80 21.08
C TRP A 185 17.42 -12.94 22.33
N PHE A 186 16.96 -11.70 22.16
CA PHE A 186 16.70 -10.77 23.26
C PHE A 186 15.26 -10.83 23.76
N MET A 187 14.35 -11.47 23.02
CA MET A 187 12.96 -11.60 23.42
C MET A 187 12.79 -12.62 24.57
N PRO A 188 12.03 -12.30 25.63
CA PRO A 188 11.72 -13.25 26.70
C PRO A 188 11.02 -14.49 26.14
N GLN A 189 11.51 -15.69 26.46
CA GLN A 189 10.94 -16.96 25.96
C GLN A 189 9.53 -17.26 26.50
N ASP A 190 9.08 -16.57 27.56
CA ASP A 190 7.81 -16.79 28.26
C ASP A 190 6.73 -15.73 27.94
N ARG A 191 6.40 -15.51 26.66
CA ARG A 191 5.22 -14.68 26.27
C ARG A 191 3.90 -15.46 26.24
N SER A 192 3.82 -16.64 26.84
CA SER A 192 2.56 -17.35 27.05
C SER A 192 1.90 -16.96 28.37
N GLY A 193 1.20 -15.82 28.39
CA GLY A 193 0.22 -15.51 29.43
C GLY A 193 0.42 -14.18 30.12
N ASP A 194 -0.51 -13.27 29.84
CA ASP A 194 -1.08 -12.19 30.65
C ASP A 194 -0.17 -11.29 31.53
N GLU A 195 -0.56 -10.01 31.53
CA GLU A 195 -0.05 -8.89 32.33
C GLU A 195 1.22 -8.23 31.78
N MET A 196 1.04 -7.45 30.70
CA MET A 196 1.83 -6.23 30.52
C MET A 196 1.47 -5.30 31.68
N VAL A 197 2.21 -5.39 32.77
CA VAL A 197 2.19 -4.35 33.80
C VAL A 197 2.77 -3.12 33.14
N GLU A 198 1.93 -2.13 32.89
CA GLU A 198 2.33 -0.76 32.57
C GLU A 198 3.08 -0.22 33.80
N ASP A 199 4.36 -0.56 33.95
CA ASP A 199 5.23 0.15 34.88
C ASP A 199 5.44 1.55 34.28
N GLU A 200 4.69 2.50 34.85
CA GLU A 200 4.83 3.94 34.63
C GLU A 200 6.31 4.31 34.76
N GLN A 201 6.97 4.52 33.63
CA GLN A 201 8.33 5.05 33.59
C GLN A 201 8.30 6.47 34.15
N GLU A 202 8.78 6.61 35.38
CA GLU A 202 9.11 7.91 35.97
C GLU A 202 10.13 8.60 35.06
N GLU A 203 9.68 9.68 34.40
CA GLU A 203 10.53 10.61 33.66
C GLU A 203 11.55 11.21 34.64
N MET A 204 12.72 10.58 34.73
CA MET A 204 13.90 11.11 35.41
C MET A 204 14.46 12.26 34.58
N SER A 205 13.90 13.45 34.78
CA SER A 205 14.46 14.72 34.34
C SER A 205 15.74 15.01 35.13
N GLY A 206 16.85 14.41 34.71
CA GLY A 206 18.20 14.78 35.13
C GLY A 206 18.76 15.84 34.19
N ASP A 207 18.69 17.10 34.61
CA ASP A 207 19.59 18.16 34.16
C ASP A 207 21.01 17.74 34.55
N ASP A 208 21.84 17.31 33.59
CA ASP A 208 23.29 17.26 33.75
C ASP A 208 23.97 17.49 32.38
N ASP A 209 24.41 18.73 32.21
CA ASP A 209 25.64 19.23 31.60
C ASP A 209 26.45 18.32 30.62
N ASP A 210 26.57 18.80 29.37
CA ASP A 210 27.80 18.83 28.56
C ASP A 210 28.47 17.50 28.13
N ASP A 211 27.69 16.46 27.84
CA ASP A 211 28.22 15.20 27.31
C ASP A 211 28.10 15.08 25.77
N GLU A 212 29.18 14.59 25.15
CA GLU A 212 29.24 14.27 23.72
C GLU A 212 27.98 13.49 23.31
N VAL A 213 27.22 14.05 22.37
CA VAL A 213 25.99 13.45 21.85
C VAL A 213 26.29 12.02 21.36
N GLU A 214 26.06 11.03 22.22
CA GLU A 214 26.29 9.63 21.91
C GLU A 214 25.28 9.21 20.85
N ASN A 215 25.77 8.46 19.87
CA ASN A 215 24.96 8.04 18.74
C ASN A 215 24.19 6.77 19.12
N ASN A 216 22.90 6.74 18.78
CA ASN A 216 21.99 5.67 19.19
C ASN A 216 22.47 4.27 18.75
N TRP A 217 23.25 4.17 17.67
CA TRP A 217 23.80 2.91 17.16
C TRP A 217 24.98 2.37 17.97
N ASP A 218 25.71 3.22 18.70
CA ASP A 218 26.89 2.80 19.46
C ASP A 218 26.48 1.95 20.69
N GLN A 219 25.35 2.30 21.34
CA GLN A 219 24.78 1.59 22.49
C GLN A 219 23.79 0.48 22.11
N SER A 220 23.33 0.45 20.87
CA SER A 220 22.30 -0.48 20.45
C SER A 220 22.69 -1.96 20.64
N PRO A 221 21.74 -2.84 21.01
CA PRO A 221 21.99 -4.27 21.14
C PRO A 221 22.40 -4.87 19.78
N ALA A 222 23.55 -5.54 19.76
CA ALA A 222 24.09 -6.18 18.56
C ALA A 222 24.82 -7.47 18.91
N ARG A 223 24.81 -8.44 18.00
CA ARG A 223 25.47 -9.75 18.16
C ARG A 223 26.51 -9.99 17.05
N PRO A 224 27.44 -10.94 17.21
CA PRO A 224 28.41 -11.27 16.16
C PRO A 224 27.72 -11.55 14.81
N ALA A 225 28.17 -10.88 13.74
CA ALA A 225 27.45 -10.85 12.46
C ALA A 225 27.13 -12.25 11.91
N ARG A 226 28.11 -13.15 11.95
CA ARG A 226 27.94 -14.55 11.51
C ARG A 226 26.89 -15.31 12.31
N ALA A 227 26.76 -15.03 13.61
CA ALA A 227 25.77 -15.69 14.45
C ALA A 227 24.36 -15.24 14.07
N VAL A 228 24.12 -13.93 13.94
CA VAL A 228 22.82 -13.37 13.53
C VAL A 228 22.37 -13.92 12.19
N LEU A 229 23.23 -13.86 11.16
CA LEU A 229 22.87 -14.33 9.81
C LEU A 229 22.61 -15.85 9.76
N ARG A 230 23.37 -16.64 10.52
CA ARG A 230 23.10 -18.08 10.66
C ARG A 230 21.75 -18.33 11.34
N ASP A 231 21.45 -17.58 12.39
CA ASP A 231 20.22 -17.75 13.16
C ASP A 231 19.01 -17.34 12.32
N ILE A 232 19.07 -16.23 11.56
CA ILE A 232 18.03 -15.85 10.59
C ILE A 232 17.79 -16.98 9.58
N ASN A 233 18.84 -17.55 8.98
CA ASN A 233 18.67 -18.68 8.07
C ASN A 233 18.03 -19.88 8.78
N THR A 234 18.43 -20.15 10.02
CA THR A 234 17.85 -21.23 10.84
C THR A 234 16.38 -20.97 11.11
N TRP A 235 15.99 -19.72 11.39
CA TRP A 235 14.59 -19.35 11.63
C TRP A 235 13.71 -19.59 10.41
N PHE A 236 14.20 -19.31 9.20
CA PHE A 236 13.50 -19.70 7.96
C PHE A 236 13.44 -21.21 7.75
N GLU A 237 14.51 -21.94 8.05
CA GLU A 237 14.53 -23.41 7.93
C GLU A 237 13.60 -24.09 8.95
N THR A 238 13.51 -23.58 10.17
CA THR A 238 12.62 -24.11 11.22
C THR A 238 11.21 -23.54 11.15
N LEU A 239 10.98 -22.54 10.29
CA LEU A 239 9.73 -21.78 10.21
C LEU A 239 9.38 -21.07 11.53
N LEU A 240 10.40 -20.70 12.33
CA LEU A 240 10.20 -19.72 13.39
C LEU A 240 9.87 -18.36 12.79
N GLU A 241 10.50 -18.07 11.65
CA GLU A 241 10.17 -16.94 10.79
C GLU A 241 9.72 -17.49 9.44
N CYS A 242 8.61 -16.98 8.94
CA CYS A 242 8.24 -17.10 7.54
C CYS A 242 8.45 -15.74 6.90
N PRO A 243 8.85 -15.67 5.63
CA PRO A 243 8.79 -14.40 4.90
C PRO A 243 7.34 -13.91 4.95
N SER A 244 7.10 -12.91 5.79
CA SER A 244 5.79 -12.36 6.10
C SER A 244 5.76 -10.91 5.65
N GLY A 245 4.70 -10.56 4.92
CA GLY A 245 4.58 -9.28 4.26
C GLY A 245 5.35 -9.23 2.94
N GLY A 246 4.88 -8.37 2.04
CA GLY A 246 5.40 -8.25 0.69
C GLY A 246 4.61 -9.08 -0.31
N SER A 247 4.51 -8.61 -1.54
CA SER A 247 4.19 -9.50 -2.65
C SER A 247 5.42 -10.32 -2.98
N THR A 248 5.26 -11.61 -3.24
CA THR A 248 6.31 -12.40 -3.85
C THR A 248 6.30 -12.19 -5.37
N TRP A 249 7.19 -12.86 -6.08
CA TRP A 249 7.16 -12.85 -7.54
C TRP A 249 5.88 -13.48 -8.13
N ILE A 250 5.10 -14.22 -7.33
CA ILE A 250 3.92 -14.97 -7.78
C ILE A 250 2.63 -14.67 -7.01
N LEU A 251 2.72 -14.43 -5.70
CA LEU A 251 1.61 -14.12 -4.79
C LEU A 251 1.59 -12.64 -4.39
N ASP A 252 0.43 -12.07 -4.15
CA ASP A 252 0.24 -10.66 -3.76
C ASP A 252 0.19 -10.47 -2.23
N TYR A 253 0.60 -9.28 -1.79
CA TYR A 253 0.73 -8.84 -0.40
C TYR A 253 -0.52 -9.09 0.45
N SER A 254 -1.71 -8.83 -0.11
CA SER A 254 -2.95 -8.70 0.68
C SER A 254 -3.41 -9.98 1.39
N SER A 255 -2.95 -11.16 0.95
CA SER A 255 -3.42 -12.45 1.49
C SER A 255 -2.44 -13.12 2.46
N PHE A 256 -1.21 -12.62 2.61
CA PHE A 256 -0.14 -13.35 3.33
C PHE A 256 -0.46 -13.66 4.80
N ASN A 257 -1.19 -12.80 5.51
CA ASN A 257 -1.50 -13.00 6.92
C ASN A 257 -2.56 -14.09 7.15
N GLU A 258 -3.40 -14.38 6.16
CA GLU A 258 -4.40 -15.46 6.24
C GLU A 258 -3.87 -16.79 5.70
N LEU A 259 -2.82 -16.74 4.89
CA LEU A 259 -2.17 -17.93 4.38
C LEU A 259 -1.31 -18.52 5.50
N HIS A 260 -1.71 -19.67 6.05
CA HIS A 260 -0.90 -20.46 6.97
C HIS A 260 0.35 -21.04 6.26
N MET A 261 1.26 -20.18 5.82
CA MET A 261 2.39 -20.49 4.94
C MET A 261 3.33 -21.54 5.53
N SER A 262 3.53 -21.50 6.85
CA SER A 262 4.28 -22.52 7.58
C SER A 262 3.72 -23.92 7.36
N ASP A 263 2.40 -24.07 7.39
CA ASP A 263 1.75 -25.37 7.25
C ASP A 263 1.79 -25.86 5.80
N LEU A 264 1.65 -24.94 4.83
CA LEU A 264 1.87 -25.24 3.42
C LEU A 264 3.32 -25.69 3.17
N LEU A 265 4.33 -24.96 3.67
CA LEU A 265 5.73 -25.35 3.52
C LEU A 265 6.00 -26.74 4.10
N ARG A 266 5.48 -27.04 5.30
CA ARG A 266 5.57 -28.37 5.93
C ARG A 266 4.87 -29.45 5.11
N LYS A 267 3.66 -29.17 4.60
CA LYS A 267 2.89 -30.10 3.74
C LYS A 267 3.69 -30.55 2.52
N HIS A 268 4.50 -29.66 1.95
CA HIS A 268 5.33 -29.93 0.77
C HIS A 268 6.77 -30.35 1.11
N GLY A 269 7.08 -30.60 2.39
CA GLY A 269 8.32 -31.24 2.82
C GLY A 269 9.44 -30.30 3.27
N TRP A 270 9.18 -29.02 3.50
CA TRP A 270 10.19 -28.10 4.02
C TRP A 270 10.62 -28.48 5.47
N PRO A 271 11.90 -28.33 5.86
CA PRO A 271 13.07 -27.90 5.08
C PRO A 271 13.84 -29.05 4.42
N SER A 272 13.22 -30.21 4.24
CA SER A 272 13.89 -31.39 3.68
C SER A 272 14.44 -31.12 2.28
N PRO A 273 15.54 -31.78 1.87
CA PRO A 273 15.96 -31.81 0.46
C PRO A 273 14.90 -32.36 -0.50
N LYS A 274 13.84 -33.00 0.01
CA LYS A 274 12.69 -33.48 -0.77
C LYS A 274 11.57 -32.45 -0.92
N PHE A 275 11.78 -31.20 -0.52
CA PHE A 275 10.79 -30.13 -0.65
C PHE A 275 10.36 -29.97 -2.11
N ASP A 276 9.06 -30.11 -2.36
CA ASP A 276 8.47 -29.91 -3.68
C ASP A 276 8.03 -28.44 -3.83
N ARG A 277 8.97 -27.61 -4.28
CA ARG A 277 8.75 -26.17 -4.50
C ARG A 277 7.56 -25.91 -5.42
N ASP A 278 7.46 -26.65 -6.52
CA ASP A 278 6.41 -26.43 -7.52
C ASP A 278 5.03 -26.76 -6.97
N ALA A 279 4.89 -27.89 -6.28
CA ALA A 279 3.63 -28.25 -5.65
C ALA A 279 3.25 -27.25 -4.55
N PHE A 280 4.22 -26.77 -3.78
CA PHE A 280 4.02 -25.70 -2.81
C PHE A 280 3.48 -24.42 -3.46
N LEU A 281 4.12 -23.94 -4.53
CA LEU A 281 3.69 -22.73 -5.22
C LEU A 281 2.29 -22.86 -5.81
N VAL A 282 1.95 -24.01 -6.38
CA VAL A 282 0.60 -24.31 -6.87
C VAL A 282 -0.43 -24.23 -5.74
N ASP A 283 -0.18 -24.86 -4.61
CA ASP A 283 -1.11 -24.83 -3.47
C ASP A 283 -1.15 -23.46 -2.79
N ALA A 284 -0.06 -22.69 -2.80
CA ALA A 284 -0.04 -21.32 -2.30
C ALA A 284 -0.88 -20.38 -3.17
N ILE A 285 -0.81 -20.50 -4.50
CA ILE A 285 -1.68 -19.76 -5.44
C ILE A 285 -3.15 -20.11 -5.20
N ARG A 286 -3.47 -21.39 -4.97
CA ARG A 286 -4.84 -21.82 -4.65
C ARG A 286 -5.32 -21.26 -3.32
N ALA A 287 -4.48 -21.30 -2.29
CA ALA A 287 -4.81 -20.74 -1.00
C ALA A 287 -5.01 -19.22 -1.07
N GLU A 288 -4.20 -18.49 -1.86
CA GLU A 288 -4.42 -17.06 -2.12
C GLU A 288 -5.76 -16.82 -2.83
N ALA A 289 -6.06 -17.60 -3.86
CA ALA A 289 -7.34 -17.53 -4.56
C ALA A 289 -8.52 -17.78 -3.61
N ALA A 290 -8.42 -18.75 -2.70
CA ALA A 290 -9.40 -19.01 -1.66
C ALA A 290 -9.56 -17.82 -0.68
N CYS A 291 -8.45 -17.21 -0.25
CA CYS A 291 -8.44 -16.03 0.61
C CYS A 291 -9.14 -14.84 -0.05
N ARG A 292 -8.77 -14.50 -1.29
CA ARG A 292 -9.40 -13.41 -2.06
C ARG A 292 -10.89 -13.67 -2.29
N ALA A 293 -11.26 -14.93 -2.55
CA ALA A 293 -12.65 -15.33 -2.67
C ALA A 293 -13.42 -15.08 -1.38
N LYS A 294 -12.86 -15.47 -0.23
CA LYS A 294 -13.42 -15.22 1.10
C LYS A 294 -13.61 -13.73 1.34
N ASP A 295 -12.60 -12.91 1.11
CA ASP A 295 -12.69 -11.45 1.23
C ASP A 295 -13.80 -10.85 0.37
N ASN A 296 -13.90 -11.28 -0.89
CA ASN A 296 -14.95 -10.85 -1.80
C ASN A 296 -16.34 -11.29 -1.32
N ALA A 297 -16.46 -12.48 -0.73
CA ALA A 297 -17.71 -13.01 -0.22
C ALA A 297 -18.15 -12.26 1.06
N GLU A 298 -17.22 -12.04 1.99
CA GLU A 298 -17.43 -11.30 3.24
C GLU A 298 -17.65 -9.80 3.02
N GLN A 299 -17.35 -9.25 1.84
CA GLN A 299 -17.71 -7.87 1.51
C GLN A 299 -19.21 -7.60 1.67
N THR A 300 -20.07 -8.60 1.45
CA THR A 300 -21.52 -8.47 1.68
C THR A 300 -21.84 -8.33 3.18
N LEU A 301 -21.16 -9.07 4.05
CA LEU A 301 -21.26 -8.90 5.51
C LEU A 301 -20.81 -7.50 5.95
N ARG A 302 -19.63 -7.07 5.49
CA ARG A 302 -19.08 -5.73 5.78
C ARG A 302 -20.02 -4.63 5.33
N THR A 303 -20.54 -4.73 4.10
CA THR A 303 -21.50 -3.77 3.54
C THR A 303 -22.77 -3.70 4.40
N HIS A 304 -23.35 -4.83 4.79
CA HIS A 304 -24.52 -4.83 5.66
C HIS A 304 -24.24 -4.19 7.03
N ALA A 305 -23.10 -4.50 7.65
CA ALA A 305 -22.68 -3.89 8.91
C ALA A 305 -22.48 -2.37 8.79
N GLU A 306 -21.78 -1.90 7.75
CA GLU A 306 -21.60 -0.47 7.45
C GLU A 306 -22.94 0.25 7.26
N ARG A 307 -23.87 -0.34 6.50
CA ARG A 307 -25.21 0.24 6.29
C ARG A 307 -26.00 0.31 7.59
N LYS A 308 -25.91 -0.71 8.45
CA LYS A 308 -26.55 -0.72 9.76
C LYS A 308 -25.99 0.38 10.67
N SER A 309 -24.67 0.52 10.74
CA SER A 309 -24.00 1.60 11.49
C SER A 309 -24.40 2.98 10.95
N GLY A 310 -24.48 3.14 9.62
CA GLY A 310 -24.95 4.38 9.00
C GLY A 310 -26.41 4.71 9.34
N MET A 311 -27.30 3.71 9.37
CA MET A 311 -28.69 3.88 9.80
C MET A 311 -28.77 4.32 11.27
N GLU A 312 -27.99 3.72 12.16
CA GLU A 312 -27.95 4.10 13.58
C GLU A 312 -27.43 5.54 13.77
N TYR A 313 -26.40 5.94 13.03
CA TYR A 313 -25.92 7.32 12.97
C TYR A 313 -27.06 8.29 12.59
N TRP A 314 -27.77 8.02 11.49
CA TRP A 314 -28.86 8.89 11.03
C TRP A 314 -30.06 8.90 11.98
N ARG A 315 -30.34 7.79 12.68
CA ARG A 315 -31.37 7.75 13.72
C ARG A 315 -31.04 8.71 14.86
N ASN A 316 -29.79 8.72 15.31
CA ASN A 316 -29.33 9.67 16.32
C ASN A 316 -29.37 11.11 15.80
N GLU A 317 -28.99 11.32 14.54
CA GLU A 317 -29.02 12.64 13.91
C GLU A 317 -30.43 13.20 13.79
N VAL A 318 -31.43 12.37 13.42
CA VAL A 318 -32.85 12.76 13.46
C VAL A 318 -33.26 13.20 14.86
N GLY A 319 -32.82 12.51 15.91
CA GLY A 319 -33.08 12.91 17.30
C GLY A 319 -32.51 14.28 17.64
N LYS A 320 -31.26 14.56 17.25
CA LYS A 320 -30.61 15.88 17.43
C LYS A 320 -31.31 16.98 16.66
N GLN A 321 -31.60 16.76 15.37
CA GLN A 321 -32.25 17.75 14.52
C GLN A 321 -33.69 18.02 14.94
N ARG A 322 -34.40 17.01 15.47
CA ARG A 322 -35.74 17.20 16.03
C ARG A 322 -35.70 18.12 17.25
N LYS A 323 -34.79 17.85 18.19
CA LYS A 323 -34.56 18.72 19.35
C LYS A 323 -34.21 20.15 18.92
N ALA A 324 -33.31 20.31 17.95
CA ALA A 324 -32.94 21.63 17.43
C ALA A 324 -34.13 22.36 16.77
N ALA A 325 -35.00 21.64 16.06
CA ALA A 325 -36.20 22.22 15.47
C ALA A 325 -37.24 22.63 16.53
N ASP A 326 -37.37 21.88 17.63
CA ASP A 326 -38.26 22.19 18.75
C ASP A 326 -37.75 23.37 19.60
N GLU A 327 -36.43 23.49 19.76
CA GLU A 327 -35.76 24.55 20.54
C GLU A 327 -35.52 25.85 19.75
N ALA A 328 -35.74 25.85 18.43
CA ALA A 328 -35.54 27.04 17.60
C ALA A 328 -36.55 28.14 17.96
N THR A 329 -36.12 29.16 18.71
CA THR A 329 -37.00 30.25 19.18
C THR A 329 -36.66 31.63 18.62
N THR A 330 -35.49 31.81 17.99
CA THR A 330 -34.94 33.13 17.69
C THR A 330 -35.62 33.84 16.51
N THR A 331 -35.58 33.24 15.31
CA THR A 331 -36.18 33.83 14.09
C THR A 331 -36.99 32.79 13.33
N GLU A 332 -37.98 33.23 12.54
CA GLU A 332 -38.74 32.31 11.68
C GLU A 332 -37.84 31.62 10.64
N ASP A 333 -36.82 32.32 10.11
CA ASP A 333 -35.87 31.73 9.17
C ASP A 333 -35.01 30.64 9.82
N GLU A 334 -34.56 30.82 11.06
CA GLU A 334 -33.86 29.77 11.82
C GLU A 334 -34.75 28.56 12.10
N LYS A 335 -36.03 28.78 12.46
CA LYS A 335 -36.99 27.69 12.65
C LYS A 335 -37.19 26.87 11.38
N TRP A 336 -37.35 27.53 10.23
CA TRP A 336 -37.53 26.85 8.96
C TRP A 336 -36.24 26.17 8.47
N THR A 337 -35.07 26.74 8.77
CA THR A 337 -33.78 26.10 8.54
C THR A 337 -33.64 24.83 9.39
N ALA A 338 -34.00 24.87 10.68
CA ALA A 338 -33.96 23.69 11.54
C ALA A 338 -34.92 22.59 11.07
N LYS A 339 -36.13 22.97 10.63
CA LYS A 339 -37.09 22.03 10.02
C LYS A 339 -36.58 21.41 8.72
N TRP A 340 -35.85 22.18 7.91
CA TRP A 340 -35.21 21.66 6.69
C TRP A 340 -34.13 20.63 7.03
N ASN A 341 -33.27 20.91 8.01
CA ASN A 341 -32.23 19.97 8.44
C ASN A 341 -32.84 18.68 9.01
N LEU A 342 -33.92 18.80 9.80
CA LEU A 342 -34.69 17.64 10.26
C LEU A 342 -35.24 16.82 9.08
N PHE A 343 -35.86 17.48 8.10
CA PHE A 343 -36.38 16.82 6.90
C PHE A 343 -35.27 16.07 6.13
N GLN A 344 -34.09 16.66 5.97
CA GLN A 344 -32.93 16.00 5.34
C GLN A 344 -32.47 14.78 6.13
N ALA A 345 -32.37 14.89 7.46
CA ALA A 345 -31.98 13.79 8.32
C ALA A 345 -32.99 12.63 8.27
N GLU A 346 -34.29 12.94 8.33
CA GLU A 346 -35.36 11.94 8.21
C GLU A 346 -35.35 11.25 6.85
N ARG A 347 -35.09 11.99 5.78
CA ARG A 347 -34.96 11.41 4.45
C ARG A 347 -33.76 10.47 4.36
N ASN A 348 -32.59 10.91 4.82
CA ASN A 348 -31.40 10.06 4.80
C ASN A 348 -31.62 8.80 5.63
N LEU A 349 -32.28 8.90 6.79
CA LEU A 349 -32.68 7.72 7.56
C LEU A 349 -33.54 6.76 6.74
N ARG A 350 -34.58 7.24 6.03
CA ARG A 350 -35.42 6.39 5.15
C ARG A 350 -34.62 5.69 4.04
N VAL A 351 -33.63 6.38 3.47
CA VAL A 351 -32.73 5.79 2.45
C VAL A 351 -31.89 4.69 3.09
N PHE A 352 -31.27 4.95 4.24
CA PHE A 352 -30.45 3.95 4.94
C PHE A 352 -31.27 2.76 5.44
N GLU A 353 -32.52 2.96 5.88
CA GLU A 353 -33.43 1.85 6.24
C GLU A 353 -33.68 0.93 5.04
N ARG A 354 -33.91 1.50 3.86
CA ARG A 354 -34.06 0.73 2.61
C ARG A 354 -32.77 0.02 2.23
N ASP A 355 -31.64 0.71 2.32
CA ASP A 355 -30.33 0.13 1.99
C ASP A 355 -29.97 -1.02 2.93
N VAL A 356 -30.32 -0.92 4.22
CA VAL A 356 -30.14 -2.01 5.20
C VAL A 356 -31.00 -3.20 4.83
N GLU A 357 -32.28 -3.01 4.48
CA GLU A 357 -33.13 -4.13 4.06
C GLU A 357 -32.64 -4.78 2.77
N ASN A 358 -32.25 -3.98 1.77
CA ASN A 358 -31.65 -4.49 0.53
C ASN A 358 -30.35 -5.26 0.81
N ALA A 359 -29.47 -4.73 1.66
CA ALA A 359 -28.22 -5.38 2.03
C ALA A 359 -28.44 -6.66 2.83
N LYS A 360 -29.51 -6.71 3.64
CA LYS A 360 -29.93 -7.90 4.38
C LYS A 360 -30.50 -8.97 3.45
N GLU A 361 -31.35 -8.61 2.50
CA GLU A 361 -31.83 -9.54 1.46
C GLU A 361 -30.66 -10.10 0.63
N GLU A 362 -29.71 -9.25 0.25
CA GLU A 362 -28.50 -9.68 -0.45
C GLU A 362 -27.63 -10.59 0.41
N LEU A 363 -27.51 -10.29 1.71
CA LEU A 363 -26.78 -11.10 2.66
C LEU A 363 -27.41 -12.48 2.84
N GLU A 364 -28.73 -12.57 3.04
CA GLU A 364 -29.44 -13.87 3.13
C GLU A 364 -29.32 -14.67 1.84
N ARG A 365 -29.27 -13.99 0.68
CA ARG A 365 -29.11 -14.63 -0.62
C ARG A 365 -27.69 -15.16 -0.86
N LYS A 366 -26.65 -14.40 -0.49
CA LYS A 366 -25.24 -14.72 -0.77
C LYS A 366 -24.54 -15.48 0.35
N CYS A 367 -24.93 -15.22 1.59
CA CYS A 367 -24.34 -15.78 2.81
C CYS A 367 -25.45 -16.28 3.74
N PRO A 368 -26.25 -17.27 3.33
CA PRO A 368 -27.36 -17.77 4.12
C PRO A 368 -26.86 -18.24 5.50
N GLY A 369 -27.51 -17.76 6.57
CA GLY A 369 -27.08 -18.05 7.95
C GLY A 369 -25.75 -17.39 8.37
N GLY A 370 -25.29 -16.37 7.64
CA GLY A 370 -24.06 -15.63 7.93
C GLY A 370 -22.78 -16.31 7.44
N VAL A 371 -22.88 -17.45 6.75
CA VAL A 371 -21.72 -18.17 6.21
C VAL A 371 -21.59 -17.85 4.72
N CYS A 372 -20.59 -17.06 4.37
CA CYS A 372 -20.35 -16.63 2.97
C CYS A 372 -19.56 -17.65 2.15
N GLN A 373 -18.78 -18.51 2.80
CA GLN A 373 -17.97 -19.53 2.15
C GLN A 373 -18.14 -20.86 2.89
N LEU A 374 -18.72 -21.84 2.21
CA LEU A 374 -18.77 -23.21 2.70
C LEU A 374 -17.42 -23.88 2.42
N PRO A 375 -16.77 -24.52 3.41
CA PRO A 375 -15.51 -25.23 3.21
C PRO A 375 -15.56 -26.26 2.08
N GLU A 376 -16.72 -26.89 1.85
CA GLU A 376 -16.94 -27.88 0.80
C GLU A 376 -16.93 -27.27 -0.61
N GLU A 377 -17.20 -25.97 -0.71
CA GLU A 377 -17.22 -25.21 -1.96
C GLU A 377 -15.91 -24.48 -2.25
N LEU A 378 -14.89 -24.61 -1.37
CA LEU A 378 -13.60 -23.95 -1.54
C LEU A 378 -13.00 -24.14 -2.94
N PRO A 379 -13.02 -25.34 -3.57
CA PRO A 379 -12.51 -25.51 -4.93
C PRO A 379 -13.24 -24.68 -5.98
N LEU A 380 -14.54 -24.40 -5.81
CA LEU A 380 -15.32 -23.55 -6.72
C LEU A 380 -14.92 -22.08 -6.59
N TRP A 381 -14.61 -21.66 -5.35
CA TRP A 381 -14.11 -20.33 -5.04
C TRP A 381 -12.71 -20.11 -5.61
N GLU A 382 -11.79 -21.05 -5.37
CA GLU A 382 -10.44 -21.07 -5.95
C GLU A 382 -10.53 -20.98 -7.48
N LEU A 383 -11.33 -21.85 -8.10
CA LEU A 383 -11.49 -21.90 -9.55
C LEU A 383 -11.99 -20.57 -10.11
N ARG A 384 -12.98 -19.95 -9.47
CA ARG A 384 -13.55 -18.66 -9.89
C ARG A 384 -12.52 -17.54 -9.87
N GLU A 385 -11.71 -17.45 -8.82
CA GLU A 385 -10.65 -16.44 -8.70
C GLU A 385 -9.52 -16.70 -9.70
N LEU A 386 -9.11 -17.96 -9.88
CA LEU A 386 -8.05 -18.33 -10.82
C LEU A 386 -8.43 -18.11 -12.29
N ARG A 387 -9.72 -18.16 -12.66
CA ARG A 387 -10.18 -17.79 -14.03
C ARG A 387 -9.79 -16.36 -14.42
N LYS A 388 -9.60 -15.46 -13.46
CA LYS A 388 -9.18 -14.06 -13.74
C LYS A 388 -7.74 -13.98 -14.27
N HIS A 389 -6.92 -14.98 -13.93
CA HIS A 389 -5.50 -15.06 -14.27
C HIS A 389 -5.22 -16.15 -15.31
N ALA A 390 -6.15 -17.09 -15.52
CA ALA A 390 -6.02 -18.06 -16.58
C ALA A 390 -6.04 -17.33 -17.94
N PRO A 391 -5.07 -17.60 -18.85
CA PRO A 391 -5.17 -17.08 -20.20
C PRO A 391 -6.50 -17.55 -20.79
N PRO A 392 -7.19 -16.69 -21.59
CA PRO A 392 -8.42 -17.11 -22.25
C PRO A 392 -8.14 -18.42 -22.98
N GLU A 393 -9.07 -19.37 -22.92
CA GLU A 393 -8.96 -20.61 -23.71
C GLU A 393 -8.75 -20.20 -25.17
N VAL A 394 -7.49 -20.19 -25.60
CA VAL A 394 -7.12 -19.97 -26.99
C VAL A 394 -7.75 -21.16 -27.68
N LYS A 395 -8.87 -20.91 -28.36
CA LYS A 395 -9.43 -21.89 -29.27
C LYS A 395 -8.28 -22.29 -30.19
N ASP A 396 -8.03 -23.58 -30.22
CA ASP A 396 -6.88 -24.18 -30.86
C ASP A 396 -7.06 -24.08 -32.38
N ASP A 397 -6.95 -22.85 -32.90
CA ASP A 397 -7.27 -22.48 -34.27
C ASP A 397 -6.03 -22.61 -35.18
N GLY A 398 -4.90 -23.11 -34.66
CA GLY A 398 -3.66 -23.23 -35.41
C GLY A 398 -2.61 -24.11 -34.72
N GLU A 399 -2.66 -25.41 -35.00
CA GLU A 399 -1.64 -26.41 -34.61
C GLU A 399 -0.26 -26.19 -35.27
N GLU A 400 -0.07 -25.17 -36.14
CA GLU A 400 1.10 -25.10 -37.02
C GLU A 400 2.41 -24.57 -36.40
N GLU A 401 2.41 -23.90 -35.23
CA GLU A 401 3.66 -23.34 -34.66
C GLU A 401 4.30 -24.15 -33.51
N ARG A 402 3.68 -25.24 -33.01
CA ARG A 402 4.20 -25.98 -31.82
C ARG A 402 5.24 -27.08 -32.12
N ASN A 403 5.71 -27.20 -33.36
CA ASN A 403 6.65 -28.27 -33.75
C ASN A 403 8.15 -27.93 -33.56
N GLN A 404 8.50 -26.90 -32.79
CA GLN A 404 9.88 -26.76 -32.31
C GLN A 404 10.09 -27.58 -31.03
N PRO A 405 11.06 -28.52 -30.99
CA PRO A 405 11.31 -29.34 -29.82
C PRO A 405 11.73 -28.46 -28.63
N PRO A 406 11.12 -28.63 -27.44
CA PRO A 406 11.49 -27.90 -26.24
C PRO A 406 12.75 -28.53 -25.64
N SER A 407 13.92 -28.21 -26.20
CA SER A 407 15.17 -28.38 -25.47
C SER A 407 15.98 -27.10 -25.60
N ASP A 408 16.10 -26.41 -24.46
CA ASP A 408 17.04 -25.31 -24.17
C ASP A 408 16.50 -23.87 -24.22
N ARG A 409 15.20 -23.63 -24.49
CA ARG A 409 14.64 -22.28 -24.30
C ARG A 409 14.43 -22.00 -22.81
N ILE A 410 15.17 -21.04 -22.27
CA ILE A 410 14.96 -20.48 -20.92
C ILE A 410 13.56 -19.86 -20.91
N MET A 411 12.68 -20.36 -20.04
CA MET A 411 11.37 -19.73 -19.82
C MET A 411 11.58 -18.33 -19.23
N THR A 412 10.82 -17.37 -19.74
CA THR A 412 10.72 -16.06 -19.10
C THR A 412 10.00 -16.19 -17.74
N LEU A 413 10.22 -15.24 -16.83
CA LEU A 413 9.54 -15.20 -15.53
C LEU A 413 8.01 -15.28 -15.67
N GLU A 414 7.46 -14.60 -16.68
CA GLU A 414 6.03 -14.59 -16.95
C GLU A 414 5.53 -15.96 -17.45
N GLU A 415 6.31 -16.65 -18.30
CA GLU A 415 5.99 -18.01 -18.75
C GLU A 415 5.97 -19.01 -17.58
N GLU A 416 6.91 -18.91 -16.61
CA GLU A 416 6.91 -19.75 -15.40
C GLU A 416 5.69 -19.46 -14.51
N LYS A 417 5.40 -18.17 -14.29
CA LYS A 417 4.23 -17.73 -13.53
C LYS A 417 2.93 -18.24 -14.15
N ASP A 418 2.73 -18.05 -15.46
CA ASP A 418 1.57 -18.54 -16.19
C ASP A 418 1.42 -20.07 -16.10
N ALA A 419 2.54 -20.80 -16.17
CA ALA A 419 2.53 -22.25 -16.02
C ALA A 419 2.05 -22.68 -14.62
N LEU A 420 2.47 -21.99 -13.56
CA LEU A 420 2.04 -22.25 -12.20
C LEU A 420 0.56 -21.91 -11.98
N TYR A 421 0.09 -20.75 -12.46
CA TYR A 421 -1.33 -20.39 -12.42
C TYR A 421 -2.20 -21.38 -13.19
N ARG A 422 -1.74 -21.87 -14.36
CA ARG A 422 -2.44 -22.91 -15.12
C ARG A 422 -2.53 -24.22 -14.35
N ARG A 423 -1.44 -24.65 -13.68
CA ARG A 423 -1.45 -25.85 -12.83
C ARG A 423 -2.40 -25.71 -11.64
N ALA A 424 -2.40 -24.55 -10.97
CA ALA A 424 -3.34 -24.24 -9.90
C ALA A 424 -4.80 -24.25 -10.38
N TYR A 425 -5.05 -23.68 -11.55
CA TYR A 425 -6.38 -23.68 -12.18
C TYR A 425 -6.85 -25.10 -12.47
N GLU A 426 -6.05 -25.93 -13.13
CA GLU A 426 -6.42 -27.31 -13.45
C GLU A 426 -6.59 -28.19 -12.20
N ALA A 427 -5.77 -27.98 -11.16
CA ALA A 427 -5.94 -28.65 -9.87
C ALA A 427 -7.27 -28.28 -9.21
N SER A 428 -7.60 -26.98 -9.17
CA SER A 428 -8.86 -26.48 -8.62
C SER A 428 -10.06 -26.96 -9.44
N LYS A 429 -9.94 -27.03 -10.76
CA LYS A 429 -10.96 -27.56 -11.67
C LYS A 429 -11.22 -29.05 -11.43
N ALA A 430 -10.16 -29.84 -11.27
CA ALA A 430 -10.27 -31.26 -10.96
C ALA A 430 -10.92 -31.49 -9.59
N ASP A 431 -10.54 -30.72 -8.58
CA ASP A 431 -11.15 -30.78 -7.24
C ASP A 431 -12.61 -30.32 -7.26
N ALA A 432 -12.95 -29.27 -7.99
CA ALA A 432 -14.32 -28.81 -8.17
C ALA A 432 -15.19 -29.88 -8.85
N ALA A 433 -14.69 -30.53 -9.91
CA ALA A 433 -15.41 -31.61 -10.60
C ALA A 433 -15.65 -32.82 -9.67
N ARG A 434 -14.69 -33.11 -8.78
CA ARG A 434 -14.74 -34.24 -7.83
C ARG A 434 -15.62 -33.97 -6.61
N LEU A 435 -15.49 -32.79 -6.01
CA LEU A 435 -16.13 -32.41 -4.74
C LEU A 435 -17.47 -31.71 -4.93
N CYS A 436 -17.66 -31.03 -6.06
CA CYS A 436 -18.86 -30.26 -6.38
C CYS A 436 -19.43 -30.66 -7.76
N PRO A 437 -19.79 -31.94 -7.97
CA PRO A 437 -20.19 -32.43 -9.29
C PRO A 437 -21.40 -31.67 -9.84
N GLY A 438 -21.28 -31.22 -11.10
CA GLY A 438 -22.34 -30.49 -11.81
C GLY A 438 -22.46 -29.00 -11.46
N ARG A 439 -21.57 -28.47 -10.60
CA ARG A 439 -21.57 -27.06 -10.19
C ARG A 439 -20.37 -26.33 -10.78
N ASN A 440 -20.62 -25.12 -11.28
CA ASN A 440 -19.58 -24.25 -11.86
C ASN A 440 -19.33 -22.98 -11.05
N HIS A 441 -20.17 -22.71 -10.05
CA HIS A 441 -20.16 -21.52 -9.21
C HIS A 441 -20.50 -21.88 -7.75
N PRO A 442 -19.94 -21.15 -6.77
CA PRO A 442 -20.38 -21.19 -5.39
C PRO A 442 -21.86 -20.78 -5.23
N THR A 443 -22.49 -21.26 -4.15
CA THR A 443 -23.91 -20.98 -3.86
C THR A 443 -24.12 -19.47 -3.68
N GLY A 444 -25.14 -18.89 -4.33
CA GLY A 444 -25.47 -17.47 -4.23
C GLY A 444 -24.66 -16.54 -5.16
N TYR A 445 -23.72 -17.11 -5.93
CA TYR A 445 -22.86 -16.40 -6.89
C TYR A 445 -23.00 -16.94 -8.31
N GLU A 446 -24.13 -17.57 -8.64
CA GLU A 446 -24.36 -18.24 -9.94
C GLU A 446 -24.38 -17.26 -11.13
N ASN A 447 -24.66 -15.97 -10.87
CA ASN A 447 -24.69 -14.91 -11.88
C ASN A 447 -23.45 -14.00 -11.84
N ASP A 448 -22.44 -14.35 -11.04
CA ASP A 448 -21.23 -13.56 -10.86
C ASP A 448 -20.04 -14.30 -11.48
N ASP A 449 -19.80 -14.00 -12.76
CA ASP A 449 -18.78 -14.66 -13.57
C ASP A 449 -17.34 -14.37 -13.08
N GLY A 450 -17.17 -13.53 -12.05
CA GLY A 450 -15.86 -13.17 -11.50
C GLY A 450 -15.03 -12.26 -12.42
N ILE A 451 -15.40 -12.09 -13.69
CA ILE A 451 -14.73 -11.20 -14.64
C ILE A 451 -15.22 -9.76 -14.39
N ARG A 452 -14.81 -9.18 -13.27
CA ARG A 452 -15.20 -7.81 -12.85
C ARG A 452 -14.57 -6.71 -13.72
N TRP A 453 -13.60 -7.05 -14.57
CA TRP A 453 -12.82 -6.10 -15.37
C TRP A 453 -13.58 -5.47 -16.52
N ALA A 454 -14.65 -6.12 -17.00
CA ALA A 454 -15.57 -5.56 -17.97
C ALA A 454 -16.99 -5.69 -17.42
N ARG A 455 -17.37 -4.79 -16.50
CA ARG A 455 -18.78 -4.65 -16.12
C ARG A 455 -19.57 -4.50 -17.41
N SER A 456 -20.54 -5.38 -17.64
CA SER A 456 -21.39 -5.23 -18.82
C SER A 456 -22.14 -3.89 -18.70
N HIS A 457 -22.41 -3.24 -19.82
CA HIS A 457 -23.24 -2.05 -19.81
C HIS A 457 -24.62 -2.32 -19.16
N ALA A 458 -25.12 -3.55 -19.23
CA ALA A 458 -26.36 -3.96 -18.59
C ALA A 458 -26.29 -3.97 -17.06
N ASP A 459 -25.15 -4.36 -16.48
CA ASP A 459 -24.97 -4.33 -15.02
C ASP A 459 -24.83 -2.90 -14.51
N ILE A 460 -24.09 -2.05 -15.24
CA ILE A 460 -24.00 -0.62 -14.92
C ILE A 460 -25.39 0.02 -14.97
N LEU A 461 -26.19 -0.31 -16.00
CA LEU A 461 -27.57 0.19 -16.13
C LEU A 461 -28.46 -0.27 -14.96
N ARG A 462 -28.34 -1.54 -14.54
CA ARG A 462 -29.09 -2.11 -13.40
C ARG A 462 -28.76 -1.40 -12.09
N GLU A 463 -27.50 -1.07 -11.86
CA GLU A 463 -27.06 -0.30 -10.67
C GLU A 463 -27.50 1.17 -10.72
N MET A 464 -27.55 1.76 -11.92
CA MET A 464 -27.87 3.18 -12.10
C MET A 464 -29.35 3.50 -11.97
N ALA A 465 -30.24 2.63 -12.47
CA ALA A 465 -31.68 2.91 -12.49
C ALA A 465 -32.27 3.23 -11.09
N PRO A 466 -31.96 2.49 -10.01
CA PRO A 466 -32.43 2.84 -8.67
C PRO A 466 -31.90 4.19 -8.17
N ARG A 467 -30.68 4.57 -8.53
CA ARG A 467 -30.09 5.87 -8.15
C ARG A 467 -30.81 7.04 -8.80
N LEU A 468 -31.18 6.89 -10.08
CA LEU A 468 -31.97 7.90 -10.79
C LEU A 468 -33.35 8.07 -10.14
N VAL A 469 -34.06 6.98 -9.87
CA VAL A 469 -35.38 7.01 -9.20
C VAL A 469 -35.29 7.70 -7.83
N THR A 470 -34.24 7.40 -7.05
CA THR A 470 -33.99 8.07 -5.76
C THR A 470 -33.75 9.57 -5.96
N ALA A 471 -32.91 9.98 -6.92
CA ALA A 471 -32.64 11.39 -7.20
C ALA A 471 -33.90 12.16 -7.67
N GLU A 472 -34.75 11.55 -8.49
CA GLU A 472 -36.01 12.15 -8.95
C GLU A 472 -37.02 12.30 -7.80
N THR A 473 -37.09 11.29 -6.93
CA THR A 473 -37.92 11.32 -5.71
C THR A 473 -37.44 12.45 -4.79
N GLU A 474 -36.13 12.56 -4.59
CA GLU A 474 -35.47 13.61 -3.80
C GLU A 474 -35.79 15.03 -4.27
N VAL A 475 -35.73 15.25 -5.58
CA VAL A 475 -36.13 16.52 -6.22
C VAL A 475 -37.61 16.80 -5.98
N THR A 476 -38.46 15.78 -6.11
CA THR A 476 -39.91 15.92 -5.95
C THR A 476 -40.30 16.25 -4.51
N ASP A 477 -39.78 15.49 -3.54
CA ASP A 477 -40.03 15.69 -2.11
C ASP A 477 -39.54 17.08 -1.67
N THR A 478 -38.41 17.54 -2.19
CA THR A 478 -37.87 18.87 -1.86
C THR A 478 -38.72 19.99 -2.44
N LYS A 479 -39.20 19.85 -3.68
CA LYS A 479 -40.14 20.81 -4.27
C LYS A 479 -41.44 20.88 -3.46
N GLU A 480 -41.93 19.74 -2.98
CA GLU A 480 -43.11 19.70 -2.12
C GLU A 480 -42.85 20.35 -0.76
N TRP A 481 -41.68 20.09 -0.15
CA TRP A 481 -41.29 20.77 1.08
C TRP A 481 -41.21 22.29 0.90
N LEU A 482 -40.63 22.76 -0.21
CA LEU A 482 -40.51 24.19 -0.52
C LEU A 482 -41.87 24.88 -0.66
N ARG A 483 -42.91 24.17 -1.15
CA ARG A 483 -44.28 24.68 -1.24
C ARG A 483 -44.94 24.93 0.12
N GLN A 484 -44.43 24.30 1.19
CA GLN A 484 -44.94 24.50 2.54
C GLN A 484 -44.46 25.80 3.18
N LEU A 485 -43.46 26.47 2.57
CA LEU A 485 -42.94 27.74 3.09
C LEU A 485 -44.00 28.85 2.97
N PRO A 486 -44.30 29.59 4.05
CA PRO A 486 -45.25 30.69 4.02
C PRO A 486 -44.75 31.80 3.09
N GLY A 487 -45.55 32.14 2.08
CA GLY A 487 -45.21 33.20 1.11
C GLY A 487 -45.20 34.62 1.71
N SER A 488 -45.79 34.81 2.88
CA SER A 488 -45.89 36.10 3.59
C SER A 488 -44.72 36.37 4.54
N ILE A 489 -43.81 35.42 4.75
CA ILE A 489 -42.68 35.54 5.68
C ILE A 489 -41.39 35.55 4.87
N ASP A 490 -40.51 36.50 5.16
CA ASP A 490 -39.19 36.57 4.55
C ASP A 490 -38.27 35.51 5.19
N LEU A 491 -37.78 34.57 4.37
CA LEU A 491 -36.99 33.40 4.77
C LEU A 491 -35.75 33.25 3.87
N PRO A 492 -34.89 34.28 3.75
CA PRO A 492 -33.85 34.32 2.74
C PRO A 492 -32.84 33.18 2.87
N LYS A 493 -32.39 32.87 4.11
CA LYS A 493 -31.39 31.83 4.35
C LYS A 493 -31.96 30.44 4.06
N THR A 494 -33.16 30.15 4.54
CA THR A 494 -33.81 28.86 4.27
C THR A 494 -34.05 28.66 2.78
N ARG A 495 -34.57 29.67 2.08
CA ARG A 495 -34.85 29.58 0.64
C ARG A 495 -33.58 29.38 -0.17
N GLU A 496 -32.50 30.10 0.15
CA GLU A 496 -31.20 29.93 -0.49
C GLU A 496 -30.64 28.52 -0.28
N LEU A 497 -30.67 28.03 0.97
CA LEU A 497 -30.18 26.70 1.32
C LEU A 497 -30.93 25.59 0.57
N VAL A 498 -32.26 25.65 0.57
CA VAL A 498 -33.12 24.65 -0.07
C VAL A 498 -32.98 24.72 -1.59
N GLN A 499 -32.90 25.92 -2.17
CA GLN A 499 -32.74 26.10 -3.61
C GLN A 499 -31.37 25.61 -4.09
N SER A 500 -30.30 25.93 -3.36
CA SER A 500 -28.95 25.44 -3.66
C SER A 500 -28.90 23.92 -3.67
N TRP A 501 -29.51 23.30 -2.65
CA TRP A 501 -29.64 21.85 -2.58
C TRP A 501 -30.46 21.30 -3.77
N LEU A 502 -31.62 21.90 -4.06
CA LEU A 502 -32.49 21.47 -5.16
C LEU A 502 -31.79 21.55 -6.51
N ASP A 503 -31.08 22.64 -6.78
CA ASP A 503 -30.33 22.85 -8.04
C ASP A 503 -29.25 21.77 -8.22
N HIS A 504 -28.54 21.43 -7.14
CA HIS A 504 -27.55 20.35 -7.16
C HIS A 504 -28.19 19.00 -7.50
N HIS A 505 -29.30 18.64 -6.86
CA HIS A 505 -29.95 17.35 -7.08
C HIS A 505 -30.68 17.26 -8.43
N VAL A 506 -31.25 18.36 -8.94
CA VAL A 506 -31.81 18.43 -10.30
C VAL A 506 -30.72 18.20 -11.34
N LEU A 507 -29.55 18.82 -11.18
CA LEU A 507 -28.41 18.60 -12.07
C LEU A 507 -27.93 17.15 -12.01
N SER A 508 -27.80 16.59 -10.80
CA SER A 508 -27.40 15.20 -10.60
C SER A 508 -28.38 14.23 -11.26
N ALA A 509 -29.69 14.39 -11.03
CA ALA A 509 -30.73 13.56 -11.65
C ALA A 509 -30.68 13.64 -13.18
N LYS A 510 -30.48 14.84 -13.74
CA LYS A 510 -30.30 15.02 -15.18
C LYS A 510 -29.08 14.27 -15.71
N ASP A 511 -27.93 14.37 -15.04
CA ASP A 511 -26.72 13.66 -15.45
C ASP A 511 -26.92 12.13 -15.43
N TRP A 512 -27.59 11.61 -14.40
CA TRP A 512 -27.92 10.18 -14.29
C TRP A 512 -28.86 9.73 -15.40
N ALA A 513 -29.86 10.56 -15.77
CA ALA A 513 -30.77 10.28 -16.87
C ALA A 513 -30.03 10.23 -18.23
N GLU A 514 -29.16 11.21 -18.50
CA GLU A 514 -28.34 11.24 -19.72
C GLU A 514 -27.39 10.03 -19.81
N GLN A 515 -26.76 9.65 -18.69
CA GLN A 515 -25.90 8.46 -18.64
C GLN A 515 -26.70 7.16 -18.86
N LYS A 516 -27.91 7.07 -18.30
CA LYS A 516 -28.82 5.94 -18.49
C LYS A 516 -29.21 5.80 -19.97
N GLU A 517 -29.62 6.90 -20.60
CA GLU A 517 -29.97 6.94 -22.02
C GLU A 517 -28.77 6.52 -22.89
N ALA A 518 -27.57 7.04 -22.59
CA ALA A 518 -26.36 6.67 -23.31
C ALA A 518 -26.05 5.17 -23.21
N LEU A 519 -26.23 4.56 -22.03
CA LEU A 519 -26.07 3.11 -21.86
C LEU A 519 -27.13 2.32 -22.64
N GLU A 520 -28.39 2.74 -22.60
CA GLU A 520 -29.48 2.09 -23.33
C GLU A 520 -29.21 2.08 -24.85
N LEU A 521 -28.73 3.20 -25.40
CA LEU A 521 -28.32 3.29 -26.81
C LEU A 521 -27.14 2.38 -27.16
N VAL A 522 -26.17 2.22 -26.25
CA VAL A 522 -25.04 1.31 -26.46
C VAL A 522 -25.49 -0.16 -26.39
N ILE A 523 -26.37 -0.50 -25.44
CA ILE A 523 -26.92 -1.87 -25.31
C ILE A 523 -27.78 -2.24 -26.52
N ALA A 524 -28.56 -1.29 -27.05
CA ALA A 524 -29.37 -1.48 -28.25
C ALA A 524 -28.53 -1.59 -29.54
N GLY A 525 -27.22 -1.32 -29.49
CA GLY A 525 -26.33 -1.30 -30.65
C GLY A 525 -26.49 -0.07 -31.53
N GLU A 526 -27.20 0.97 -31.06
CA GLU A 526 -27.42 2.23 -31.78
C GLU A 526 -26.19 3.17 -31.68
N LYS A 527 -25.34 2.95 -30.69
CA LYS A 527 -24.10 3.70 -30.45
C LYS A 527 -22.90 2.77 -30.20
N PRO A 528 -21.67 3.20 -30.51
CA PRO A 528 -20.48 2.40 -30.26
C PRO A 528 -20.20 2.27 -28.75
N ALA A 529 -19.50 1.21 -28.34
CA ALA A 529 -19.20 0.91 -26.94
C ALA A 529 -18.52 2.08 -26.18
N GLY A 530 -17.74 2.92 -26.88
CA GLY A 530 -17.08 4.09 -26.29
C GLY A 530 -18.00 5.28 -25.98
N TYR A 531 -19.23 5.31 -26.51
CA TYR A 531 -20.12 6.47 -26.40
C TYR A 531 -20.50 6.80 -24.95
N PHE A 532 -20.75 5.78 -24.12
CA PHE A 532 -21.03 5.99 -22.69
C PHE A 532 -19.87 6.69 -21.97
N THR A 533 -18.63 6.28 -22.27
CA THR A 533 -17.43 6.89 -21.70
C THR A 533 -17.29 8.34 -22.15
N GLU A 534 -17.56 8.64 -23.42
CA GLU A 534 -17.54 10.02 -23.95
C GLU A 534 -18.54 10.92 -23.22
N VAL A 535 -19.78 10.44 -22.99
CA VAL A 535 -20.80 11.17 -22.23
C VAL A 535 -20.33 11.45 -20.80
N ARG A 536 -19.77 10.45 -20.10
CA ARG A 536 -19.23 10.63 -18.74
C ARG A 536 -18.09 11.64 -18.69
N VAL A 537 -17.16 11.58 -19.65
CA VAL A 537 -16.04 12.52 -19.74
C VAL A 537 -16.54 13.95 -19.99
N ALA A 538 -17.51 14.12 -20.90
CA ALA A 538 -18.10 15.43 -21.19
C ALA A 538 -18.80 16.02 -19.95
N GLN A 539 -19.56 15.20 -19.22
CA GLN A 539 -20.20 15.62 -17.97
C GLN A 539 -19.19 15.96 -16.88
N PHE A 540 -18.11 15.18 -16.75
CA PHE A 540 -17.04 15.47 -15.79
C PHE A 540 -16.37 16.82 -16.10
N LYS A 541 -16.03 17.08 -17.36
CA LYS A 541 -15.47 18.37 -17.79
C LYS A 541 -16.41 19.54 -17.46
N LYS A 542 -17.69 19.40 -17.77
CA LYS A 542 -18.71 20.40 -17.44
C LYS A 542 -18.83 20.65 -15.93
N LYS A 543 -18.71 19.60 -15.10
CA LYS A 543 -18.70 19.75 -13.63
C LYS A 543 -17.46 20.48 -13.13
N GLU A 544 -16.28 20.18 -13.69
CA GLU A 544 -15.05 20.89 -13.34
C GLU A 544 -15.12 22.37 -13.74
N GLU A 545 -15.64 22.70 -14.92
CA GLU A 545 -15.88 24.09 -15.35
C GLU A 545 -16.84 24.81 -14.38
N LEU A 546 -17.92 24.16 -13.95
CA LEU A 546 -18.85 24.73 -12.98
C LEU A 546 -18.20 24.92 -11.60
N ARG A 547 -17.35 24.00 -11.16
CA ARG A 547 -16.58 24.11 -9.90
C ARG A 547 -15.55 25.23 -9.97
N GLU A 548 -14.91 25.43 -11.11
CA GLU A 548 -13.98 26.54 -11.33
C GLU A 548 -14.71 27.88 -11.27
N ILE A 549 -15.84 28.02 -11.98
CA ILE A 549 -16.70 29.21 -11.90
C ILE A 549 -17.18 29.47 -10.46
N ALA A 550 -17.53 28.42 -9.71
CA ALA A 550 -17.91 28.55 -8.30
C ALA A 550 -16.74 29.04 -7.43
N ARG A 551 -15.54 28.47 -7.59
CA ARG A 551 -14.33 28.91 -6.89
C ARG A 551 -13.97 30.35 -7.21
N GLU A 552 -14.10 30.79 -8.46
CA GLU A 552 -13.88 32.19 -8.85
C GLU A 552 -14.89 33.14 -8.21
N LYS A 553 -16.17 32.74 -8.13
CA LYS A 553 -17.21 33.54 -7.45
C LYS A 553 -16.96 33.65 -5.96
N GLU A 554 -16.59 32.56 -5.30
CA GLU A 554 -16.24 32.55 -3.87
C GLU A 554 -15.01 33.39 -3.60
N LYS A 555 -13.97 33.26 -4.43
CA LYS A 555 -12.77 34.09 -4.37
C LYS A 555 -13.11 35.58 -4.50
N ARG A 556 -13.93 35.95 -5.50
CA ARG A 556 -14.34 37.35 -5.69
C ARG A 556 -15.14 37.88 -4.51
N LYS A 557 -16.07 37.09 -3.96
CA LYS A 557 -16.83 37.45 -2.76
C LYS A 557 -15.91 37.68 -1.57
N TRP A 558 -14.94 36.79 -1.37
CA TRP A 558 -13.93 36.95 -0.31
C TRP A 558 -13.08 38.21 -0.52
N GLU A 559 -12.64 38.50 -1.75
CA GLU A 559 -11.91 39.74 -2.08
C GLU A 559 -12.75 40.99 -1.82
N GLU A 560 -14.03 40.99 -2.17
CA GLU A 560 -14.98 42.08 -1.88
C GLU A 560 -15.17 42.29 -0.37
N GLU A 561 -15.27 41.20 0.41
CA GLU A 561 -15.36 41.25 1.87
C GLU A 561 -14.07 41.80 2.51
N GLN A 562 -12.90 41.39 2.02
CA GLN A 562 -11.61 41.94 2.48
C GLN A 562 -11.51 43.44 2.18
N GLN A 563 -11.88 43.88 0.97
CA GLN A 563 -11.90 45.29 0.61
C GLN A 563 -12.84 46.10 1.49
N LYS A 564 -14.02 45.55 1.79
CA LYS A 564 -14.99 46.20 2.68
C LYS A 564 -14.44 46.34 4.10
N MET A 565 -13.84 45.29 4.66
CA MET A 565 -13.21 45.35 5.99
C MET A 565 -12.06 46.36 6.04
N GLU A 566 -11.26 46.47 4.97
CA GLU A 566 -10.19 47.46 4.89
C GLU A 566 -10.74 48.89 4.83
N GLN A 567 -11.82 49.13 4.07
CA GLN A 567 -12.50 50.42 4.02
C GLN A 567 -13.07 50.82 5.38
N GLU A 568 -13.76 49.90 6.07
CA GLU A 568 -14.30 50.12 7.43
C GLU A 568 -13.18 50.45 8.43
N LYS A 569 -12.05 49.75 8.34
CA LYS A 569 -10.87 50.03 9.17
C LYS A 569 -10.29 51.42 8.91
N ARG A 570 -10.18 51.82 7.63
CA ARG A 570 -9.71 53.17 7.24
C ARG A 570 -10.66 54.26 7.72
N GLN A 571 -11.97 54.05 7.61
CA GLN A 571 -12.96 55.00 8.09
C GLN A 571 -12.87 55.17 9.61
N LYS A 572 -12.74 54.08 10.35
CA LYS A 572 -12.59 54.13 11.82
C LYS A 572 -11.34 54.90 12.26
N VAL A 573 -10.20 54.70 11.59
CA VAL A 573 -8.96 55.46 11.86
C VAL A 573 -9.13 56.95 11.57
N ALA A 574 -9.87 57.30 10.51
CA ALA A 574 -10.16 58.69 10.16
C ALA A 574 -11.08 59.37 11.20
N GLU A 575 -12.10 58.66 11.69
CA GLU A 575 -12.98 59.12 12.76
C GLU A 575 -12.21 59.31 14.09
N GLU A 576 -11.32 58.38 14.44
CA GLU A 576 -10.45 58.48 15.62
C GLU A 576 -9.42 59.62 15.52
N SER A 577 -8.97 59.97 14.31
CA SER A 577 -8.05 61.09 14.09
C SER A 577 -8.74 62.46 14.09
N ALA A 578 -10.05 62.49 13.89
CA ALA A 578 -10.86 63.72 13.86
C ALA A 578 -11.47 64.07 15.23
N ALA A 579 -11.56 63.09 16.13
CA ALA A 579 -11.94 63.25 17.54
C ALA A 579 -10.74 63.70 18.39
#